data_AF-A0A645DA30-F1
#
_entry.id   AF-A0A645DA30-F1
#
_cell.length_a   1.000
_cell.length_b   1.000
_cell.length_c   1.000
_cell.angle_alpha   90.00
_cell.angle_beta   90.00
_cell.angle_gamma   90.00
#
_symmetry.space_group_name_H-M   'P 1'
#
loop_
_entity.id
_entity.type
_entity.pdbx_description
1 polymer ?
#
loop_
_entity_poly.entity_id
_entity_poly.type
_entity_poly.pdbx_seq_one_letter_code
_entity_poly.pdbx_strand_id
1 'polypeptide(L)' 'MSNMPHIYSGAINDKSISKVLVGEEQAKIIEVEGDKRFWYAVNNTKDIQVKFIKNNSAEEIIGELK' A
#
# COMPACT_ATOMS: atom_id res chain seq x y z
N MET A 1 -21.07 14.18 -8.45
CA MET A 1 -20.82 13.38 -7.23
C MET A 1 -19.51 13.87 -6.64
N SER A 2 -19.45 14.15 -5.33
CA SER A 2 -18.22 14.59 -4.67
C SER A 2 -17.20 13.46 -4.75
N ASN A 3 -16.16 13.65 -5.56
CA ASN A 3 -15.04 12.72 -5.71
C ASN A 3 -14.08 12.94 -4.54
N MET A 4 -14.56 12.71 -3.31
CA MET A 4 -13.77 12.95 -2.11
C MET A 4 -12.64 11.91 -2.05
N PRO A 5 -11.37 12.33 -2.04
CA PRO A 5 -10.26 11.39 -2.01
C PRO A 5 -10.23 10.63 -0.69
N HIS A 6 -9.88 9.35 -0.78
CA HIS A 6 -9.65 8.46 0.36
C HIS A 6 -8.15 8.29 0.56
N ILE A 7 -7.73 8.25 1.82
CA ILE A 7 -6.37 7.92 2.18
C ILE A 7 -6.33 6.46 2.61
N TYR A 8 -5.56 5.67 1.88
CA TYR A 8 -5.20 4.30 2.24
C TYR A 8 -3.81 4.33 2.88
N SER A 9 -3.63 3.65 3.99
CA SER A 9 -2.34 3.64 4.69
C SER A 9 -2.15 2.40 5.55
N GLY A 10 -0.90 2.12 5.89
CA GLY A 10 -0.56 1.01 6.78
C GLY A 10 0.91 0.98 7.19
N ALA A 11 1.22 0.08 8.13
CA ALA A 11 2.59 -0.21 8.54
C ALA A 11 3.15 -1.40 7.76
N ILE A 12 4.46 -1.41 7.52
CA ILE A 12 5.22 -2.49 6.89
C ILE A 12 6.25 -2.98 7.91
N ASN A 13 6.11 -4.22 8.34
CA ASN A 13 7.09 -4.91 9.18
C ASN A 13 8.03 -5.82 8.36
N ASP A 14 7.60 -6.25 7.17
CA ASP A 14 8.36 -7.13 6.29
C ASP A 14 9.29 -6.31 5.39
N LYS A 15 10.61 -6.44 5.62
CA LYS A 15 11.65 -5.76 4.84
C LYS A 15 11.73 -6.23 3.38
N SER A 16 11.18 -7.40 3.06
CA SER A 16 11.15 -7.90 1.68
C SER A 16 10.17 -7.14 0.80
N ILE A 17 9.20 -6.42 1.39
CA ILE A 17 8.23 -5.61 0.65
C ILE A 17 8.95 -4.44 0.00
N SER A 18 8.87 -4.37 -1.33
CA SER A 18 9.52 -3.35 -2.14
C SER A 18 8.53 -2.32 -2.69
N LYS A 19 7.26 -2.72 -2.88
CA LYS A 19 6.19 -1.84 -3.37
C LYS A 19 4.86 -2.18 -2.69
N VAL A 20 4.01 -1.17 -2.60
CA VAL A 20 2.59 -1.33 -2.26
C VAL A 20 1.76 -0.71 -3.36
N LEU A 21 0.74 -1.41 -3.84
CA LEU A 21 -0.21 -0.94 -4.84
C LEU A 21 -1.59 -0.79 -4.21
N VAL A 22 -2.29 0.26 -4.58
CA VAL A 22 -3.68 0.56 -4.20
C VAL A 22 -4.47 0.66 -5.50
N GLY A 23 -5.15 -0.43 -5.86
CA GLY A 23 -5.61 -0.67 -7.22
C GLY A 23 -4.44 -0.73 -8.21
N GLU A 24 -4.39 0.23 -9.13
CA GLU A 24 -3.31 0.36 -10.12
C GLU A 24 -2.25 1.40 -9.72
N GLU A 25 -2.47 2.14 -8.62
CA GLU A 25 -1.57 3.20 -8.17
C GLU A 25 -0.53 2.69 -7.19
N GLN A 26 0.74 3.08 -7.40
CA GLN A 26 1.80 2.77 -6.45
C GLN A 26 1.74 3.72 -5.25
N ALA A 27 1.61 3.16 -4.05
CA ALA A 27 1.68 3.91 -2.81
C ALA A 27 3.11 4.40 -2.53
N LYS A 28 3.21 5.49 -1.76
CA LYS A 28 4.48 5.98 -1.25
C LYS A 28 4.86 5.21 0.01
N ILE A 29 6.04 4.62 0.02
CA ILE A 29 6.65 4.04 1.22
C ILE A 29 7.52 5.12 1.89
N ILE A 30 7.38 5.25 3.21
CA ILE A 30 8.17 6.13 4.07
C ILE A 30 8.99 5.23 5.00
N GLU A 31 10.30 5.44 5.01
CA GLU A 31 11.21 4.83 5.97
C GLU A 31 11.50 5.83 7.08
N VAL A 32 11.33 5.40 8.33
CA VAL A 32 11.57 6.20 9.53
C VAL A 32 12.74 5.56 10.29
N GLU A 33 13.35 6.30 11.22
CA GLU A 33 14.49 5.82 12.02
C GLU A 33 14.33 4.36 12.50
N GLY A 34 15.38 3.57 12.25
CA GLY A 34 15.40 2.13 12.46
C GLY A 34 14.81 1.35 11.28
N ASP A 35 14.05 0.29 11.58
CA ASP A 35 13.45 -0.62 10.61
C ASP A 35 11.94 -0.36 10.38
N LYS A 36 11.46 0.82 10.78
CA LYS A 36 10.03 1.17 10.71
C LYS A 36 9.70 1.72 9.33
N ARG A 37 8.77 1.04 8.64
CA ARG A 37 8.31 1.41 7.30
C ARG A 37 6.80 1.61 7.34
N PHE A 38 6.32 2.65 6.67
CA PHE A 38 4.90 2.97 6.53
C PHE A 38 4.58 3.22 5.06
N TRP A 39 3.32 3.10 4.67
CA TRP A 39 2.90 3.45 3.32
C TRP A 39 1.60 4.24 3.33
N TYR A 40 1.41 5.04 2.28
CA TYR A 40 0.13 5.70 2.01
C TYR A 40 -0.12 5.91 0.51
N ALA A 41 -1.39 5.95 0.13
CA ALA A 41 -1.87 6.37 -1.19
C ALA A 41 -3.15 7.18 -1.05
N VAL A 42 -3.43 8.02 -2.04
CA VAL A 42 -4.65 8.84 -2.11
C VAL A 42 -5.42 8.45 -3.36
N ASN A 43 -6.63 7.92 -3.21
CA ASN A 43 -7.43 7.47 -4.35
C ASN A 43 -8.91 7.88 -4.19
N ASN A 44 -9.58 8.22 -5.28
CA ASN A 44 -11.00 8.63 -5.26
C ASN A 44 -11.98 7.46 -5.21
N THR A 45 -11.49 6.23 -5.41
CA THR A 45 -12.27 5.00 -5.42
C THR A 45 -12.36 4.43 -4.00
N LYS A 46 -13.56 4.04 -3.58
CA LYS A 46 -13.79 3.26 -2.35
C LYS A 46 -13.59 1.77 -2.61
N ASP A 47 -13.32 1.01 -1.56
CA ASP A 47 -13.26 -0.46 -1.58
C ASP A 47 -12.24 -1.01 -2.60
N ILE A 48 -11.06 -0.38 -2.64
CA ILE A 48 -9.99 -0.72 -3.57
C ILE A 48 -9.05 -1.78 -2.97
N GLN A 49 -8.58 -2.69 -3.83
CA GLN A 49 -7.64 -3.74 -3.43
C GLN A 49 -6.25 -3.17 -3.12
N VAL A 50 -5.59 -3.70 -2.09
CA VAL A 50 -4.19 -3.40 -1.77
C VAL A 50 -3.31 -4.62 -2.08
N LYS A 51 -2.17 -4.42 -2.75
CA LYS A 51 -1.21 -5.48 -3.06
C LYS A 51 0.19 -5.12 -2.55
N PHE A 52 0.90 -6.09 -1.98
CA PHE A 52 2.27 -5.94 -1.51
C PHE A 52 3.20 -6.74 -2.42
N ILE A 53 4.20 -6.07 -2.99
CA ILE A 53 5.16 -6.70 -3.90
C ILE A 53 6.46 -6.91 -3.14
N LYS A 54 6.98 -8.13 -3.16
CA LYS A 54 8.26 -8.49 -2.53
C LYS A 54 9.41 -8.46 -3.54
N ASN A 55 10.64 -8.23 -3.07
CA ASN A 55 11.86 -8.22 -3.88
C ASN A 55 12.11 -9.53 -4.66
N ASN A 56 11.55 -10.66 -4.21
CA ASN A 56 11.79 -11.98 -4.78
C ASN A 56 10.76 -12.40 -5.84
N SER A 57 10.19 -11.43 -6.57
CA SER A 57 9.34 -11.62 -7.76
C SER A 57 7.98 -12.30 -7.53
N ALA A 58 7.68 -12.82 -6.34
CA ALA A 58 6.38 -13.38 -6.02
C ALA A 58 5.44 -12.24 -5.57
N GLU A 59 4.44 -11.95 -6.40
CA GLU A 59 3.29 -11.13 -6.02
C GLU A 59 2.51 -11.89 -4.92
N GLU A 60 2.61 -11.45 -3.66
CA GLU A 60 1.71 -11.92 -2.62
C GLU A 60 0.54 -10.96 -2.50
N ILE A 61 -0.63 -11.39 -2.98
CA ILE A 61 -1.89 -10.69 -2.76
C ILE A 61 -2.27 -10.87 -1.29
N ILE A 62 -2.17 -9.81 -0.49
CA ILE A 62 -2.60 -9.84 0.91
C ILE A 62 -3.51 -8.64 1.19
N GLY A 63 -4.82 -8.92 1.22
CA GLY A 63 -5.81 -8.07 1.88
C GLY A 63 -6.85 -7.41 0.96
N GLU A 64 -8.10 -7.79 1.15
CA GLU A 64 -9.27 -7.00 0.74
C GLU A 64 -9.70 -6.17 1.96
N LEU A 65 -9.81 -4.85 1.82
CA LEU A 65 -10.41 -4.00 2.85
C LEU A 65 -11.93 -4.21 2.79
N LYS A 66 -12.49 -4.88 3.80
CA LYS A 66 -13.95 -5.01 4.00
C LYS A 66 -14.52 -3.78 4.68
#